data_AF-A0A9K3DAS6-F1
#
_entry.id   AF-A0A9K3DAS6-F1
#
_cell.length_a   1.000
_cell.length_b   1.000
_cell.length_c   1.000
_cell.angle_alpha   90.00
_cell.angle_beta   90.00
_cell.angle_gamma   90.00
#
_symmetry.space_group_name_H-M   'P 1'
#
loop_
_entity.id
_entity.type
_entity.pdbx_description
1 polymer ?
#
loop_
_entity_poly.entity_id
_entity_poly.type
_entity_poly.pdbx_seq_one_letter_code
_entity_poly.pdbx_strand_id
1 'polypeptide(L)'
;SATFNKVTKKYIDRNMPSDYKLVNAMQSKEIVPIGLSLYYAYVPVVNNRVRKGQALNMLLSNLSVNKAIIFVNRRETAQKLYNFLKK
;
A
#
# COMPACT_ATOMS: atom_id res chain seq x y z
N SER A 1 -5.78 -16.37 -9.66
CA SER A 1 -6.65 -15.27 -10.14
C SER A 1 -7.12 -14.45 -8.94
N ALA A 2 -7.18 -13.11 -9.05
CA ALA A 2 -7.70 -12.26 -7.98
C ALA A 2 -9.24 -12.36 -7.83
N THR A 3 -9.92 -12.68 -8.92
CA THR A 3 -11.35 -13.03 -8.93
C THR A 3 -11.58 -14.28 -9.76
N PHE A 4 -12.56 -15.09 -9.37
CA PHE A 4 -12.97 -16.27 -10.14
C PHE A 4 -14.40 -16.08 -10.61
N ASN A 5 -14.56 -15.42 -11.77
CA ASN A 5 -15.88 -15.25 -12.39
C ASN A 5 -16.41 -16.59 -12.95
N LYS A 6 -17.68 -16.64 -13.35
CA LYS A 6 -18.32 -17.87 -13.84
C LYS A 6 -17.59 -18.52 -15.03
N VAL A 7 -16.94 -17.72 -15.88
CA VAL A 7 -16.19 -18.21 -17.04
C VAL A 7 -14.89 -18.87 -16.59
N THR A 8 -14.14 -18.22 -15.70
CA THR A 8 -12.90 -18.75 -15.14
C THR A 8 -13.14 -20.05 -14.36
N LYS A 9 -14.25 -20.15 -13.61
CA LYS A 9 -14.64 -21.39 -12.91
C LYS A 9 -14.87 -22.54 -13.90
N LYS A 10 -15.69 -22.32 -14.93
CA LYS A 10 -15.94 -23.32 -15.99
C LYS A 10 -14.68 -23.72 -16.74
N TYR A 11 -13.75 -22.79 -16.94
CA TYR A 11 -12.47 -23.10 -17.57
C TYR A 11 -11.63 -24.03 -16.70
N ILE A 12 -11.54 -23.75 -15.39
CA ILE A 12 -10.85 -24.61 -14.43
C ILE A 12 -11.49 -25.99 -14.40
N ASP A 13 -12.81 -26.08 -14.22
CA ASP A 13 -13.51 -27.36 -14.08
C ASP A 13 -13.36 -28.27 -15.32
N ARG A 14 -13.18 -27.68 -16.50
CA ARG A 14 -13.05 -28.42 -17.76
C ARG A 14 -11.61 -28.80 -18.12
N ASN A 15 -10.64 -28.00 -17.71
CA ASN A 15 -9.27 -28.09 -18.24
C ASN A 15 -8.22 -28.38 -17.17
N MET A 16 -8.53 -28.20 -15.88
CA MET A 16 -7.60 -28.51 -14.81
C MET A 16 -7.73 -29.98 -14.41
N PRO A 17 -6.61 -30.72 -14.29
CA PRO A 17 -6.60 -32.06 -13.73
C PRO A 17 -7.20 -32.08 -12.31
N SER A 18 -7.85 -33.19 -11.95
CA SER A 18 -8.62 -33.33 -10.69
C SER A 18 -7.78 -33.27 -9.41
N ASP A 19 -6.46 -33.38 -9.52
CA ASP A 19 -5.48 -33.29 -8.43
C ASP A 19 -5.01 -31.85 -8.16
N TYR A 20 -5.35 -30.88 -9.01
CA TYR A 20 -5.04 -29.48 -8.77
C TYR A 20 -5.98 -28.88 -7.71
N LYS A 21 -5.44 -28.62 -6.52
CA LYS A 21 -6.16 -27.89 -5.46
C LYS A 21 -6.20 -26.41 -5.78
N LEU A 22 -7.41 -25.86 -5.94
CA LEU A 22 -7.62 -24.42 -5.93
C LEU A 22 -7.26 -23.84 -4.57
N VAL A 23 -6.12 -23.16 -4.49
CA VAL A 23 -5.70 -22.45 -3.28
C VAL A 23 -6.28 -21.03 -3.31
N ASN A 24 -7.26 -20.76 -2.45
CA ASN A 24 -7.71 -19.39 -2.22
C ASN A 24 -6.73 -18.67 -1.28
N ALA A 25 -5.65 -18.12 -1.85
CA ALA A 25 -4.67 -17.34 -1.11
C ALA A 25 -5.22 -16.00 -0.59
N MET A 26 -6.36 -15.53 -1.11
CA MET A 26 -6.97 -14.25 -0.71
C MET A 26 -7.88 -14.36 0.52
N GLN A 27 -8.59 -15.48 0.71
CA GLN A 27 -9.46 -15.67 1.89
C GLN A 27 -8.67 -15.85 3.20
N SER A 28 -7.39 -16.23 3.12
CA SER A 28 -6.64 -16.63 4.31
C SER A 28 -6.08 -15.48 5.16
N LYS A 29 -6.22 -14.22 4.74
CA LYS A 29 -5.74 -13.07 5.53
C LYS A 29 -6.62 -11.85 5.30
N GLU A 30 -7.60 -11.64 6.19
CA GLU A 30 -7.90 -10.27 6.58
C GLU A 30 -6.56 -9.62 6.94
N ILE A 31 -6.24 -8.47 6.34
CA ILE A 31 -4.99 -7.76 6.65
C ILE A 31 -5.16 -7.17 8.05
N VAL A 32 -4.99 -8.00 9.07
CA VAL A 32 -4.99 -7.56 10.45
C VAL A 32 -3.60 -6.98 10.72
N PRO A 33 -3.50 -5.72 11.20
CA PRO A 33 -2.23 -5.06 11.47
C PRO A 33 -1.59 -5.61 12.78
N ILE A 34 -1.44 -6.94 12.89
CA ILE A 34 -0.83 -7.57 14.07
C ILE A 34 0.65 -7.17 14.09
N GLY A 35 1.09 -6.56 15.19
CA GLY A 35 2.47 -6.10 15.37
C GLY A 35 2.80 -4.76 14.71
N LEU A 36 1.80 -4.02 14.22
CA LEU A 36 2.00 -2.64 13.73
C LEU A 36 1.57 -1.62 14.78
N SER A 37 2.48 -0.73 15.16
CA SER A 37 2.15 0.48 15.91
C SER A 37 1.65 1.55 14.94
N LEU A 38 0.40 2.01 15.14
CA LEU A 38 -0.23 3.01 14.29
C LEU A 38 -0.24 4.37 14.98
N TYR A 39 0.24 5.40 14.30
CA TYR A 39 0.29 6.77 14.79
C TYR A 39 -0.34 7.73 13.77
N TYR A 40 -0.89 8.84 14.25
CA TYR A 40 -1.34 9.95 13.42
C TYR A 40 -0.69 11.26 13.88
N ALA A 41 -0.45 12.17 12.94
CA ALA A 41 0.08 13.49 13.23
C ALA A 41 -0.76 14.55 12.51
N TYR A 42 -1.25 15.54 13.26
CA TYR A 42 -1.89 16.70 12.66
C TYR A 42 -0.83 17.60 12.04
N VAL A 43 -0.93 17.87 10.73
CA VAL A 43 -0.02 18.77 10.02
C VAL A 43 -0.78 20.03 9.60
N PRO A 44 -0.50 21.19 10.22
CA PRO A 44 -1.24 22.41 9.97
C PRO A 44 -0.98 22.95 8.56
N VAL A 45 -1.97 23.68 8.05
CA VAL A 45 -1.86 24.50 6.84
C VAL A 45 -1.42 25.89 7.26
N VAL A 46 -0.25 26.34 6.78
CA VAL A 46 0.26 27.68 7.06
C VAL A 46 0.40 28.41 5.73
N ASN A 47 -0.21 29.60 5.60
CA ASN A 47 -0.20 30.41 4.38
C ASN A 47 -0.62 29.62 3.12
N ASN A 48 -1.75 28.89 3.19
CA ASN A 48 -2.24 27.98 2.13
C ASN A 48 -1.24 26.89 1.68
N ARG A 49 -0.18 26.63 2.44
CA ARG A 49 0.79 25.58 2.15
C ARG A 49 0.74 24.50 3.22
N VAL A 50 0.42 23.28 2.79
CA VAL A 50 0.45 22.10 3.65
C VAL A 50 1.90 21.67 3.85
N ARG A 51 2.40 21.69 5.09
CA ARG A 51 3.80 21.40 5.42
C ARG A 51 4.13 19.90 5.57
N LYS A 52 3.38 19.03 4.89
CA LYS A 52 3.57 17.56 4.97
C LYS A 52 4.96 17.10 4.51
N GLY A 53 5.58 17.79 3.55
CA GLY A 53 6.96 17.49 3.13
C GLY A 53 7.99 17.75 4.23
N GLN A 54 7.85 18.85 4.99
CA GLN A 54 8.74 19.15 6.11
C GLN A 54 8.54 18.19 7.28
N ALA A 55 7.28 17.87 7.60
CA ALA A 55 6.95 16.88 8.61
C ALA A 55 7.52 15.51 8.25
N LEU A 56 7.44 15.10 6.97
CA LEU A 56 8.05 13.88 6.48
C LEU A 56 9.58 13.89 6.63
N ASN A 57 10.26 14.99 6.28
CA ASN A 57 11.71 15.11 6.47
C ASN A 57 12.09 14.94 7.95
N MET A 58 11.34 15.57 8.85
CA MET A 58 11.55 15.42 10.30
C MET A 58 11.38 13.96 10.75
N LEU A 59 10.38 13.24 10.23
CA LEU A 59 10.19 11.81 10.54
C LEU A 59 11.35 10.96 10.02
N LEU A 60 11.79 11.19 8.77
CA LEU A 60 12.89 10.44 8.18
C LEU A 60 14.24 10.72 8.86
N SER A 61 14.44 11.91 9.44
CA SER A 61 15.63 12.25 10.21
C SER A 61 15.66 11.68 11.63
N ASN A 62 14.50 11.47 12.26
CA ASN A 62 14.42 11.04 13.66
C ASN A 62 14.17 9.54 13.83
N LEU A 63 13.61 8.88 12.81
CA LEU A 63 13.34 7.45 12.85
C LEU A 63 14.50 6.66 12.23
N SER A 64 14.92 5.57 12.89
CA SER A 64 15.86 4.61 12.32
C SER A 64 15.16 3.74 11.26
N VAL A 65 14.98 4.30 10.07
CA VAL A 65 14.27 3.66 8.96
C VAL A 65 15.24 2.85 8.11
N ASN A 66 15.08 1.52 8.07
CA ASN A 66 15.77 0.67 7.08
C ASN A 66 15.16 0.87 5.69
N LYS A 67 13.84 0.68 5.56
CA LYS A 67 13.06 0.94 4.34
C LYS A 67 11.70 1.51 4.72
N ALA A 68 11.18 2.40 3.90
CA ALA A 68 9.84 2.98 4.07
C ALA A 68 9.04 2.92 2.77
N ILE A 69 7.72 2.76 2.90
CA ILE A 69 6.75 2.89 1.82
C ILE A 69 5.88 4.10 2.16
N ILE A 70 5.83 5.07 1.24
CA ILE A 70 5.02 6.28 1.40
C ILE A 70 3.84 6.20 0.44
N PHE A 71 2.64 6.09 1.00
CA PHE A 71 1.40 6.11 0.23
C PHE A 71 0.94 7.54 -0.02
N VAL A 72 0.55 7.82 -1.26
CA VAL A 72 -0.02 9.09 -1.69
C VAL A 72 -1.23 8.84 -2.59
N ASN A 73 -2.26 9.66 -2.43
CA ASN A 73 -3.56 9.41 -3.06
C ASN A 73 -3.62 9.76 -4.56
N ARG A 74 -2.62 10.50 -5.08
CA ARG A 74 -2.59 10.97 -6.47
C ARG A 74 -1.22 10.77 -7.07
N ARG A 75 -1.19 10.35 -8.34
CA ARG A 75 0.05 10.11 -9.09
C ARG A 75 0.91 11.37 -9.22
N GLU A 76 0.29 12.52 -9.48
CA GLU A 76 0.99 13.80 -9.61
C GLU A 76 1.65 14.20 -8.28
N THR A 77 1.00 13.87 -7.16
CA THR A 77 1.55 14.12 -5.82
C THR A 77 2.73 13.20 -5.54
N ALA A 78 2.66 11.94 -5.97
CA ALA A 78 3.78 11.00 -5.91
C ALA A 78 5.01 11.54 -6.64
N GLN A 79 4.81 12.04 -7.87
CA GLN A 79 5.90 12.58 -8.68
C GLN A 79 6.52 13.83 -8.04
N LYS A 80 5.68 14.75 -7.54
CA LYS A 80 6.15 15.95 -6.83
C LYS A 80 6.92 15.60 -5.57
N LEU A 81 6.44 14.62 -4.79
CA LEU A 81 7.10 14.15 -3.58
C LEU A 81 8.45 13.49 -3.89
N TYR A 82 8.51 12.65 -4.92
CA TYR A 82 9.77 12.05 -5.36
C TYR A 82 10.82 13.12 -5.72
N ASN A 83 10.41 14.13 -6.50
CA ASN A 83 11.29 15.24 -6.86
C ASN A 83 11.69 16.10 -5.64
N PHE A 84 10.85 16.18 -4.61
CA PHE A 84 11.16 16.87 -3.36
C PHE A 84 12.20 16.11 -2.53
N LEU A 85 12.10 14.78 -2.45
CA LEU A 85 12.99 13.93 -1.65
C LEU A 85 14.36 13.67 -2.29
N LYS A 86 14.48 13.81 -3.62
CA LYS A 86 15.74 13.62 -4.35
C LYS A 86 16.70 14.81 -4.24
N LYS A 87 16.21 15.98 -3.82
CA LYS A 87 17.01 17.19 -3.63
C LYS A 87 17.75 17.15 -2.31
#